data_AF-A0A5C9BTV6-F1
#
_entry.id   AF-A0A5C9BTV6-F1
#
_cell.length_a   1.000
_cell.length_b   1.000
_cell.length_c   1.000
_cell.angle_alpha   90.00
_cell.angle_beta   90.00
_cell.angle_gamma   90.00
#
_symmetry.space_group_name_H-M   'P 1'
#
loop_
_entity.id
_entity.type
_entity.pdbx_description
1 polymer ?
#
loop_
_entity_poly.entity_id
_entity_poly.type
_entity_poly.pdbx_seq_one_letter_code
_entity_poly.pdbx_strand_id
1 'polypeptide(L)'
;MLLDGEEVGETPTSVDFTHYGTREVVLQKDGYETLKTLQTVPPPWYQIPVLDFFADNLLPYQLTNRHEFSYQLQPSPTVPSTQGLRERASSVRSEAQAGP
;
A
#
# COMPACT_ATOMS: atom_id res chain seq x y z
N MET A 1 2.10 6.06 -4.78
CA MET A 1 1.64 5.22 -3.64
C MET A 1 0.62 6.01 -2.87
N LEU A 2 -0.44 5.35 -2.40
CA LEU A 2 -1.39 5.98 -1.47
C LEU A 2 -1.31 5.33 -0.08
N LEU A 3 -1.43 6.17 0.95
CA LEU A 3 -1.56 5.79 2.35
C LEU A 3 -2.85 6.41 2.89
N ASP A 4 -3.77 5.60 3.40
CA ASP A 4 -5.08 6.03 3.92
C ASP A 4 -5.88 6.91 2.93
N GLY A 5 -5.64 6.73 1.62
CA GLY A 5 -6.25 7.52 0.54
C GLY A 5 -5.49 8.78 0.13
N GLU A 6 -4.41 9.14 0.83
CA GLU A 6 -3.55 10.28 0.50
C GLU A 6 -2.33 9.85 -0.34
N GLU A 7 -1.96 10.65 -1.34
CA GLU A 7 -0.80 10.37 -2.17
C GLU A 7 0.50 10.73 -1.45
N VAL A 8 1.35 9.73 -1.21
CA VAL A 8 2.61 9.87 -0.45
C VAL A 8 3.87 9.76 -1.31
N GLY A 9 3.71 9.68 -2.64
CA GLY A 9 4.81 9.65 -3.61
C GLY A 9 5.20 8.26 -4.13
N GLU A 10 6.42 8.15 -4.67
CA GLU A 10 6.96 6.91 -5.27
C GLU A 10 7.76 6.06 -4.26
N THR A 11 7.75 4.74 -4.42
CA THR A 11 8.53 3.84 -3.56
C THR A 11 10.00 3.78 -4.00
N PRO A 12 10.97 3.66 -3.08
CA PRO A 12 10.81 3.60 -1.62
C PRO A 12 10.48 4.97 -1.01
N THR A 13 9.44 5.03 -0.17
CA THR A 13 9.04 6.25 0.57
C THR A 13 9.02 5.96 2.08
N SER A 14 9.32 6.97 2.89
CA SER A 14 9.23 6.91 4.36
C SER A 14 8.21 7.95 4.81
N VAL A 15 7.21 7.51 5.57
CA VAL A 15 6.14 8.38 6.07
C VAL A 15 6.14 8.34 7.58
N ASP A 16 6.17 9.52 8.21
CA ASP A 16 6.05 9.64 9.64
C ASP A 16 4.61 9.31 10.07
N PHE A 17 4.46 8.56 11.17
CA PHE A 17 3.14 8.21 11.70
C PHE A 17 3.01 8.71 13.14
N THR A 18 1.90 9.39 13.44
CA THR A 18 1.61 9.88 14.80
C THR A 18 0.87 8.85 15.65
N HIS A 19 0.07 7.99 15.02
CA HIS A 19 -0.80 7.02 15.70
C HIS A 19 -0.52 5.59 15.21
N TYR A 20 -0.40 4.67 16.18
CA TYR A 20 -0.33 3.23 15.95
C TYR A 20 -1.69 2.68 15.52
N GLY A 21 -1.70 1.72 14.59
CA GLY A 21 -2.93 1.16 14.05
C GLY A 21 -2.75 0.49 12.69
N THR A 22 -3.88 0.11 12.09
CA THR A 22 -3.92 -0.44 10.73
C THR A 22 -4.11 0.69 9.72
N ARG A 23 -3.19 0.78 8.77
CA ARG A 23 -3.16 1.76 7.68
C ARG A 23 -3.54 1.08 6.37
N GLU A 24 -4.28 1.76 5.51
CA GLU A 24 -4.50 1.28 4.15
C GLU A 24 -3.34 1.69 3.26
N VAL A 25 -2.66 0.72 2.64
CA VAL A 25 -1.58 0.97 1.68
C VAL A 25 -2.04 0.53 0.30
N VAL A 26 -1.99 1.46 -0.66
CA VAL A 26 -2.29 1.18 -2.06
C VAL A 26 -1.05 1.44 -2.92
N LEU A 27 -0.58 0.40 -3.59
CA LEU A 27 0.57 0.44 -4.50
C LEU A 27 0.10 0.20 -5.93
N GLN A 28 0.50 1.12 -6.81
CA GLN A 28 0.24 1.07 -8.23
C GLN A 28 1.57 1.17 -8.97
N LYS A 29 1.74 0.32 -9.98
CA LYS A 29 2.90 0.31 -10.87
C LYS A 29 2.47 -0.18 -12.25
N ASP A 30 2.93 0.49 -13.29
CA ASP A 30 2.59 0.13 -14.67
C ASP A 30 3.01 -1.30 -15.01
N GLY A 31 2.09 -2.07 -15.59
CA GLY A 31 2.29 -3.49 -15.91
C GLY A 31 2.15 -4.45 -14.73
N TYR A 32 1.78 -3.95 -13.55
CA TYR A 32 1.52 -4.75 -12.35
C TYR A 32 0.08 -4.54 -11.86
N GLU A 33 -0.44 -5.53 -11.13
CA GLU A 33 -1.74 -5.41 -10.48
C GLU A 33 -1.66 -4.39 -9.33
N THR A 34 -2.72 -3.60 -9.17
CA THR A 34 -2.84 -2.69 -8.03
C THR A 34 -2.95 -3.51 -6.76
N LEU A 35 -2.01 -3.31 -5.83
CA LEU A 35 -2.03 -3.96 -4.53
C LEU A 35 -2.67 -3.02 -3.51
N LYS A 36 -3.79 -3.45 -2.92
CA LYS A 36 -4.45 -2.79 -1.79
C LYS A 36 -4.36 -3.70 -0.56
N THR A 37 -3.64 -3.25 0.46
CA THR A 37 -3.38 -4.04 1.67
C THR A 37 -3.56 -3.20 2.93
N LEU A 38 -3.94 -3.88 4.02
CA LEU A 38 -4.07 -3.28 5.35
C LEU A 38 -2.79 -3.59 6.14
N GLN A 39 -1.94 -2.60 6.32
CA GLN A 39 -0.69 -2.73 7.08
C GLN A 39 -0.90 -2.33 8.53
N THR A 40 -0.79 -3.30 9.44
CA THR A 40 -0.80 -3.02 10.88
C THR A 40 0.60 -2.61 11.34
N VAL A 41 0.68 -1.41 11.94
CA VAL A 41 1.89 -0.92 12.62
C VAL A 41 1.73 -1.26 14.11
N PRO A 42 2.49 -2.23 14.65
CA PRO A 42 2.33 -2.65 16.03
C PRO A 42 2.76 -1.53 16.98
N PRO A 43 2.07 -1.37 18.14
CA PRO A 43 2.49 -0.46 19.19
C PRO A 43 3.88 -0.84 19.71
N PRO A 44 4.59 0.11 20.32
CA PRO A 44 5.92 -0.16 20.84
C PRO A 44 5.84 -1.15 22.01
N TRP A 45 6.87 -2.01 22.09
CA TRP A 45 6.97 -3.09 23.07
C TRP A 45 7.10 -2.61 24.53
N TYR A 46 7.31 -1.31 24.77
CA TYR A 46 7.45 -0.70 26.11
C TYR A 46 6.13 -0.60 26.90
N GLN A 47 4.97 -0.92 26.30
CA GLN A 47 3.67 -0.88 27.00
C GLN A 47 3.35 -2.15 27.82
N ILE A 48 4.30 -3.07 27.99
CA ILE A 48 4.15 -4.22 28.91
C ILE A 48 4.68 -3.79 30.28
N PRO A 49 3.83 -3.68 31.34
CA PRO A 49 4.31 -3.32 32.66
C PRO A 49 5.32 -4.38 33.15
N VAL A 50 6.42 -3.88 33.74
CA VAL A 50 7.59 -4.56 34.39
C VAL A 50 8.95 -4.31 33.69
N LEU A 51 9.03 -4.14 32.37
CA LEU A 51 10.32 -3.91 31.68
C LEU A 51 10.73 -2.42 31.56
N ASP A 52 9.82 -1.51 31.90
CA ASP A 52 9.91 -0.05 31.74
C ASP A 52 10.97 0.59 32.66
N PHE A 53 11.21 0.02 33.84
CA PHE A 53 12.15 0.58 34.83
C PHE A 53 13.64 0.36 34.48
N PHE A 54 13.94 -0.63 33.63
CA PHE A 54 15.33 -0.98 33.29
C PHE A 54 15.81 -0.39 31.96
N ALA A 55 14.91 -0.10 31.01
CA ALA A 55 15.29 0.46 29.72
C ALA A 55 15.67 1.96 29.80
N ASP A 56 14.90 2.75 30.56
CA ASP A 56 15.11 4.21 30.66
C ASP A 56 16.33 4.61 31.52
N ASN A 57 16.77 3.74 32.44
CA ASN A 57 17.90 4.06 33.31
C ASN A 57 19.27 3.68 32.72
N LEU A 58 19.33 2.86 31.68
CA LEU A 58 20.56 2.22 31.19
C LEU A 58 21.03 2.65 29.80
N LEU A 59 20.22 3.37 29.01
CA LEU A 59 20.60 3.75 27.64
C LEU A 59 20.53 5.27 27.40
N PRO A 60 21.67 5.96 27.21
CA PRO A 60 21.71 7.40 26.91
C PRO A 60 21.34 7.74 25.45
N TYR A 61 20.62 6.86 24.74
CA TYR A 61 20.32 7.00 23.31
C TYR A 61 18.82 6.99 23.03
N GLN A 62 18.39 7.84 22.09
CA GLN A 62 17.02 7.92 21.59
C GLN A 62 16.64 6.63 20.86
N LEU A 63 15.75 5.84 21.44
CA LEU A 63 15.25 4.62 20.80
C LEU A 63 14.28 5.00 19.66
N THR A 64 14.82 5.11 18.45
CA THR A 64 14.01 5.39 17.24
C THR A 64 13.34 4.10 16.78
N ASN A 65 12.02 4.01 16.91
CA ASN A 65 11.24 2.86 16.47
C ASN A 65 10.92 2.98 14.97
N ARG A 66 11.72 2.35 14.10
CA ARG A 66 11.52 2.31 12.64
C ARG A 66 10.95 0.95 12.24
N HIS A 67 9.84 0.96 11.49
CA HIS A 67 9.25 -0.24 10.88
C HIS A 67 9.43 -0.19 9.36
N GLU A 68 9.95 -1.26 8.78
CA GLU A 68 10.10 -1.39 7.32
C GLU A 68 9.14 -2.44 6.78
N PHE A 69 8.37 -2.08 5.76
CA PHE A 69 7.42 -2.97 5.11
C PHE A 69 7.75 -3.09 3.62
N SER A 70 7.86 -4.33 3.14
CA SER A 70 8.15 -4.65 1.74
C SER A 70 6.99 -5.42 1.12
N TYR A 71 6.59 -5.04 -0.09
CA TYR A 71 5.46 -5.63 -0.80
C TYR A 71 5.89 -6.14 -2.18
N GLN A 72 5.40 -7.33 -2.56
CA GLN A 72 5.67 -7.93 -3.85
C GLN A 72 4.46 -7.81 -4.77
N LEU A 73 4.59 -7.00 -5.83
CA LEU A 73 3.54 -6.80 -6.82
C LEU A 73 3.51 -7.95 -7.83
N GLN A 74 2.30 -8.39 -8.19
CA GLN A 74 2.10 -9.40 -9.23
C GLN A 74 2.05 -8.72 -10.60
N PRO A 75 2.75 -9.24 -11.63
CA PRO A 75 2.62 -8.75 -13.00
C PRO A 75 1.17 -8.90 -13.46
N SER A 76 0.57 -7.84 -14.01
CA SER A 76 -0.77 -7.95 -14.58
C SER A 76 -0.65 -8.37 -16.04
N PRO A 77 -1.27 -9.49 -16.47
CA PRO A 77 -1.30 -9.88 -17.87
C PRO A 77 -2.21 -8.97 -18.73
N THR A 78 -2.90 -8.01 -18.11
CA THR A 78 -3.94 -7.20 -18.76
C THR A 78 -3.38 -5.85 -19.23
N VAL A 79 -2.41 -5.87 -20.13
CA VAL A 79 -2.40 -4.85 -21.18
C VAL A 79 -3.21 -5.49 -22.30
N PRO A 80 -4.52 -5.16 -22.47
CA PRO A 80 -5.27 -5.80 -23.52
C PRO A 80 -4.57 -5.45 -24.82
N SER A 81 -4.24 -6.48 -25.61
CA SER A 81 -3.66 -6.28 -26.93
C SER A 81 -4.52 -5.26 -27.68
N THR A 82 -3.91 -4.45 -28.54
CA THR A 82 -4.65 -3.44 -29.32
C THR A 82 -5.83 -4.06 -30.08
N GLN A 83 -5.77 -5.37 -30.38
CA GLN A 83 -6.87 -6.16 -30.90
C GLN A 83 -8.02 -6.35 -29.90
N GLY A 84 -7.74 -6.80 -28.66
CA GLY A 84 -8.78 -6.98 -27.64
C GLY A 84 -9.49 -5.68 -27.23
N LEU A 85 -8.79 -4.54 -27.28
CA LEU A 85 -9.41 -3.21 -27.13
C LEU A 85 -10.36 -2.87 -28.29
N ARG A 86 -9.95 -3.15 -29.53
CA ARG A 86 -10.77 -2.91 -30.73
C ARG A 86 -12.03 -3.77 -30.74
N GLU A 87 -11.91 -5.04 -30.36
CA GLU A 87 -13.05 -5.96 -30.27
C GLU A 87 -14.08 -5.48 -29.25
N ARG A 88 -13.67 -5.10 -28.02
CA ARG A 88 -14.58 -4.51 -27.03
C ARG A 88 -15.21 -3.19 -27.51
N ALA A 89 -14.44 -2.33 -28.15
CA ALA A 89 -14.99 -1.09 -28.70
C ALA A 89 -16.03 -1.37 -29.81
N SER A 90 -15.79 -2.40 -30.64
CA SER A 90 -16.71 -2.81 -31.69
C SER A 90 -17.98 -3.46 -31.13
N SER A 91 -17.89 -4.26 -30.07
CA SER A 91 -19.05 -4.90 -29.44
C SER A 91 -19.98 -3.86 -28.81
N VAL A 92 -19.42 -2.92 -28.04
CA VAL A 92 -20.20 -1.81 -27.44
C VAL A 92 -20.86 -0.94 -28.52
N ARG A 93 -20.15 -0.67 -29.61
CA ARG A 93 -20.72 0.06 -30.77
C ARG A 93 -21.88 -0.71 -31.41
N SER A 94 -21.73 -2.02 -31.59
CA SER A 94 -22.76 -2.86 -32.19
C SER A 94 -24.01 -2.95 -31.32
N GLU A 95 -23.87 -3.05 -30.00
CA GLU A 95 -24.99 -3.04 -29.06
C GLU A 95 -25.73 -1.69 -29.09
N ALA A 96 -25.00 -0.58 -29.16
CA ALA A 96 -25.60 0.76 -29.26
C ALA A 96 -26.34 0.99 -30.60
N GLN A 97 -25.92 0.33 -31.68
CA GLN A 97 -26.63 0.33 -32.96
C GLN A 97 -27.79 -0.66 -33.02
N ALA A 98 -27.83 -1.64 -32.13
CA ALA A 98 -28.78 -2.75 -32.14
C ALA A 98 -29.98 -2.57 -31.20
N GLY A 99 -30.23 -1.37 -30.66
CA GLY A 99 -31.41 -1.15 -29.82
C GLY A 99 -32.28 0.03 -30.27
N PRO A 100 -33.58 0.03 -29.93
CA PRO A 100 -34.58 -1.04 -30.02
C PRO A 100 -35.24 -1.14 -31.42
#